data_AF-A0A517QGJ2-F1
#
_entry.id   AF-A0A517QGJ2-F1
#
_cell.length_a   1.000
_cell.length_b   1.000
_cell.length_c   1.000
_cell.angle_alpha   90.00
_cell.angle_beta   90.00
_cell.angle_gamma   90.00
#
_symmetry.space_group_name_H-M   'P 1'
#
loop_
_entity.id
_entity.type
_entity.pdbx_description
1 polymer ?
#
loop_
_entity_poly.entity_id
_entity_poly.type
_entity_poly.pdbx_seq_one_letter_code
_entity_poly.pdbx_strand_id
1 'polypeptide(L)'
;MQRLNIKVLSFILLAALLGVCPSAYSQTSEFYRGLRNEMVSRYIEGEGIKNQRVLSSMRQVPRHEFVSSNLKHLAYKDLALPIGYKQTISPPYIVAYMTETIDPQPDDKVLEIGTGSGFQAAVLSGLVKDVYTIEIVEGLGKKAAVRLKKLGYDNVHTRIGDGYLGWPEEAPFDKIIVTCSPEKVPQPLIDQLKEGGTLLIPLGERYQQVFHLFQKENGQLKHKRLIPTLFVPMTGRSEDNREVKPDPLHPEIVNGTFEVDANQDQKVDNWHYQRRVERITKEAPEGNAYLQFESDVRDQLSQILQGMAIDGSKVKSLDISLQVSYLNTAQGTKAYQKPGLIIHFYDKIRRNIGQAYLGPWMGSREWHQVKKTINVPPQSREAVIQLGLNGGTGILKVDDLKIDQID
;
A
#
# COMPACT_ATOMS: atom_id res chain seq x y z
N MET A 1 -52.93 -73.29 -20.45
CA MET A 1 -53.86 -72.20 -20.04
C MET A 1 -53.21 -71.42 -18.90
N GLN A 2 -53.07 -70.11 -19.09
CA GLN A 2 -52.99 -69.02 -18.09
C GLN A 2 -52.48 -69.33 -16.66
N ARG A 3 -51.37 -68.69 -16.22
CA ARG A 3 -51.34 -67.39 -15.51
C ARG A 3 -49.91 -66.93 -15.18
N LEU A 4 -49.83 -65.62 -14.95
CA LEU A 4 -48.71 -64.67 -14.99
C LEU A 4 -47.95 -64.50 -13.65
N ASN A 5 -46.67 -64.09 -13.76
CA ASN A 5 -45.91 -63.06 -12.99
C ASN A 5 -45.44 -63.23 -11.53
N ILE A 6 -44.14 -62.90 -11.33
CA ILE A 6 -43.46 -62.09 -10.27
C ILE A 6 -41.97 -62.53 -10.27
N LYS A 7 -40.89 -61.74 -10.36
CA LYS A 7 -40.56 -60.31 -10.53
C LYS A 7 -39.09 -60.25 -11.00
N VAL A 8 -38.78 -59.39 -11.98
CA VAL A 8 -37.42 -58.92 -12.33
C VAL A 8 -37.26 -57.53 -11.71
N LEU A 9 -36.17 -57.29 -10.96
CA LEU A 9 -35.72 -55.98 -10.45
C LEU A 9 -34.19 -55.92 -10.66
N SER A 10 -33.69 -55.23 -11.68
CA SER A 10 -33.33 -53.79 -11.72
C SER A 10 -32.00 -53.44 -11.02
N PHE A 11 -30.99 -53.17 -11.87
CA PHE A 11 -30.08 -52.00 -11.90
C PHE A 11 -29.73 -51.28 -10.58
N ILE A 12 -28.43 -51.05 -10.32
CA ILE A 12 -27.77 -49.73 -10.42
C ILE A 12 -26.27 -49.84 -10.06
N LEU A 13 -25.46 -49.36 -10.99
CA LEU A 13 -24.03 -49.12 -10.92
C LEU A 13 -23.73 -48.03 -9.88
N LEU A 14 -22.96 -48.33 -8.83
CA LEU A 14 -22.51 -47.34 -7.86
C LEU A 14 -21.25 -46.63 -8.38
N ALA A 15 -21.42 -45.74 -9.36
CA ALA A 15 -20.40 -44.77 -9.74
C ALA A 15 -20.61 -43.49 -8.90
N ALA A 16 -20.08 -43.50 -7.67
CA ALA A 16 -19.99 -42.29 -6.86
C ALA A 16 -18.89 -41.38 -7.44
N LEU A 17 -19.29 -40.54 -8.40
CA LEU A 17 -18.53 -39.39 -8.88
C LEU A 17 -18.17 -38.49 -7.70
N LEU A 18 -16.88 -38.35 -7.44
CA LEU A 18 -16.29 -37.20 -6.72
C LEU A 18 -16.50 -35.94 -7.57
N GLY A 19 -17.74 -35.47 -7.63
CA GLY A 19 -18.08 -34.17 -8.19
C GLY A 19 -17.75 -33.10 -7.17
N VAL A 20 -16.66 -32.36 -7.38
CA VAL A 20 -16.45 -31.07 -6.71
C VAL A 20 -17.67 -30.20 -7.05
N CYS A 21 -18.51 -29.89 -6.07
CA CYS A 21 -19.74 -29.12 -6.26
C CYS A 21 -19.46 -27.80 -7.02
N PRO A 22 -19.99 -27.62 -8.24
CA PRO A 22 -19.83 -26.37 -9.00
C PRO A 22 -20.41 -25.15 -8.26
N SER A 23 -21.40 -25.38 -7.39
CA SER A 23 -22.04 -24.37 -6.55
C SER A 23 -21.08 -23.72 -5.56
N ALA A 24 -20.20 -24.47 -4.90
CA ALA A 24 -19.29 -23.92 -3.90
C ALA A 24 -18.18 -23.05 -4.53
N TYR A 25 -17.66 -23.45 -5.70
CA TYR A 25 -16.68 -22.66 -6.45
C TYR A 25 -17.30 -21.36 -7.00
N SER A 26 -18.53 -21.45 -7.55
CA SER A 26 -19.28 -20.30 -8.04
C SER A 26 -19.58 -19.29 -6.92
N GLN A 27 -20.03 -19.76 -5.75
CA GLN A 27 -20.28 -18.94 -4.56
C GLN A 27 -19.00 -18.25 -4.06
N THR A 28 -17.86 -18.96 -4.04
CA THR A 28 -16.57 -18.37 -3.61
C THR A 28 -16.10 -17.30 -4.59
N SER A 29 -16.27 -17.52 -5.88
CA SER A 29 -15.95 -16.55 -6.94
C SER A 29 -16.82 -15.30 -6.84
N GLU A 30 -18.11 -15.45 -6.61
CA GLU A 30 -19.05 -14.32 -6.46
C GLU A 30 -18.76 -13.52 -5.18
N PHE A 31 -18.47 -14.18 -4.07
CA PHE A 31 -18.08 -13.54 -2.82
C PHE A 31 -16.88 -12.60 -2.99
N TYR A 32 -15.78 -13.09 -3.58
CA TYR A 32 -14.61 -12.25 -3.82
C TYR A 32 -14.80 -11.21 -4.91
N ARG A 33 -15.72 -11.42 -5.86
CA ARG A 33 -16.12 -10.40 -6.83
C ARG A 33 -16.83 -9.23 -6.14
N GLY A 34 -17.75 -9.51 -5.22
CA GLY A 34 -18.42 -8.51 -4.41
C GLY A 34 -17.44 -7.66 -3.60
N LEU A 35 -16.57 -8.31 -2.82
CA LEU A 35 -15.54 -7.61 -2.02
C LEU A 35 -14.60 -6.75 -2.86
N ARG A 36 -14.25 -7.22 -4.06
CA ARG A 36 -13.39 -6.47 -4.97
C ARG A 36 -14.09 -5.27 -5.57
N ASN A 37 -15.33 -5.40 -6.00
CA ASN A 37 -16.10 -4.29 -6.51
C ASN A 37 -16.32 -3.22 -5.43
N GLU A 38 -16.61 -3.65 -4.19
CA GLU A 38 -16.69 -2.74 -3.04
C GLU A 38 -15.35 -2.03 -2.80
N MET A 39 -14.23 -2.75 -2.80
CA MET A 39 -12.89 -2.15 -2.67
C MET A 39 -12.64 -1.11 -3.76
N VAL A 40 -12.95 -1.40 -5.03
CA VAL A 40 -12.74 -0.45 -6.13
C VAL A 40 -13.63 0.78 -5.95
N SER A 41 -14.92 0.59 -5.75
CA SER A 41 -15.85 1.73 -5.62
C SER A 41 -15.56 2.58 -4.38
N ARG A 42 -15.24 1.96 -3.24
CA ARG A 42 -15.06 2.65 -1.97
C ARG A 42 -13.67 3.26 -1.79
N TYR A 43 -12.62 2.50 -2.06
CA TYR A 43 -11.25 2.86 -1.70
C TYR A 43 -10.40 3.35 -2.87
N ILE A 44 -10.90 3.26 -4.11
CA ILE A 44 -10.15 3.64 -5.31
C ILE A 44 -10.88 4.77 -6.04
N GLU A 45 -12.10 4.50 -6.53
CA GLU A 45 -12.93 5.47 -7.22
C GLU A 45 -13.41 6.59 -6.26
N GLY A 46 -13.94 6.22 -5.08
CA GLY A 46 -14.33 7.17 -4.05
C GLY A 46 -13.20 8.03 -3.46
N GLU A 47 -11.95 7.68 -3.75
CA GLU A 47 -10.74 8.41 -3.33
C GLU A 47 -10.05 9.14 -4.52
N GLY A 48 -10.72 9.21 -5.67
CA GLY A 48 -10.38 10.14 -6.76
C GLY A 48 -9.74 9.54 -8.00
N ILE A 49 -9.56 8.21 -8.10
CA ILE A 49 -9.12 7.54 -9.34
C ILE A 49 -10.29 7.54 -10.33
N LYS A 50 -10.06 8.03 -11.55
CA LYS A 50 -11.11 8.30 -12.55
C LYS A 50 -10.96 7.50 -13.84
N ASN A 51 -9.76 7.00 -14.14
CA ASN A 51 -9.47 6.27 -15.36
C ASN A 51 -10.24 4.94 -15.39
N GLN A 52 -11.23 4.86 -16.28
CA GLN A 52 -12.14 3.72 -16.37
C GLN A 52 -11.43 2.42 -16.77
N ARG A 53 -10.35 2.49 -17.54
CA ARG A 53 -9.54 1.31 -17.89
C ARG A 53 -8.84 0.76 -16.65
N VAL A 54 -8.23 1.64 -15.84
CA VAL A 54 -7.58 1.27 -14.58
C VAL A 54 -8.59 0.69 -13.59
N LEU A 55 -9.74 1.35 -13.40
CA LEU A 55 -10.81 0.86 -12.53
C LEU A 55 -11.34 -0.51 -12.98
N SER A 56 -11.49 -0.72 -14.29
CA SER A 56 -11.88 -2.03 -14.85
C SER A 56 -10.84 -3.10 -14.57
N SER A 57 -9.55 -2.82 -14.78
CA SER A 57 -8.48 -3.77 -14.46
C SER A 57 -8.46 -4.14 -12.96
N MET A 58 -8.60 -3.15 -12.06
CA MET A 58 -8.69 -3.40 -10.62
C MET A 58 -9.90 -4.27 -10.24
N ARG A 59 -11.02 -4.19 -10.98
CA ARG A 59 -12.19 -5.07 -10.82
C ARG A 59 -11.97 -6.47 -11.39
N GLN A 60 -10.98 -6.69 -12.25
CA GLN A 60 -10.70 -7.98 -12.88
C GLN A 60 -9.62 -8.80 -12.17
N VAL A 61 -8.63 -8.16 -11.55
CA VAL A 61 -7.49 -8.87 -10.92
C VAL A 61 -7.86 -9.43 -9.53
N PRO A 62 -7.75 -10.76 -9.30
CA PRO A 62 -8.13 -11.39 -8.05
C PRO A 62 -7.08 -11.22 -6.97
N ARG A 63 -7.01 -10.02 -6.35
CA ARG A 63 -6.02 -9.69 -5.31
C ARG A 63 -5.86 -10.74 -4.20
N HIS A 64 -6.93 -11.47 -3.84
CA HIS A 64 -6.88 -12.57 -2.87
C HIS A 64 -5.98 -13.74 -3.29
N GLU A 65 -5.68 -13.91 -4.58
CA GLU A 65 -4.73 -14.92 -5.09
C GLU A 65 -3.25 -14.48 -4.95
N PHE A 66 -3.01 -13.20 -4.66
CA PHE A 66 -1.69 -12.59 -4.52
C PHE A 66 -1.26 -12.41 -3.06
N VAL A 67 -2.03 -12.93 -2.10
CA VAL A 67 -1.74 -12.90 -0.67
C VAL A 67 -1.68 -14.31 -0.10
N SER A 68 -1.11 -14.47 1.10
CA SER A 68 -1.15 -15.75 1.82
C SER A 68 -2.57 -16.11 2.24
N SER A 69 -2.85 -17.41 2.36
CA SER A 69 -4.19 -17.94 2.67
C SER A 69 -4.79 -17.35 3.95
N ASN A 70 -3.99 -17.19 5.00
CA ASN A 70 -4.40 -16.61 6.28
C ASN A 70 -4.75 -15.11 6.19
N LEU A 71 -4.37 -14.42 5.12
CA LEU A 71 -4.62 -12.99 4.91
C LEU A 71 -5.69 -12.71 3.84
N LYS A 72 -6.29 -13.73 3.22
CA LYS A 72 -7.34 -13.55 2.19
C LYS A 72 -8.53 -12.70 2.68
N HIS A 73 -8.86 -12.77 3.98
CA HIS A 73 -9.92 -11.98 4.59
C HIS A 73 -9.62 -10.46 4.63
N LEU A 74 -8.36 -10.06 4.47
CA LEU A 74 -7.91 -8.66 4.39
C LEU A 74 -7.58 -8.22 2.95
N ALA A 75 -7.64 -9.13 1.97
CA ALA A 75 -7.13 -8.88 0.61
C ALA A 75 -7.76 -7.66 -0.07
N TYR A 76 -9.00 -7.33 0.28
CA TYR A 76 -9.80 -6.25 -0.31
C TYR A 76 -9.97 -5.03 0.61
N LYS A 77 -9.14 -4.91 1.64
CA LYS A 77 -9.00 -3.68 2.43
C LYS A 77 -7.89 -2.80 1.84
N ASP A 78 -8.00 -1.48 1.96
CA ASP A 78 -6.97 -0.55 1.49
C ASP A 78 -5.76 -0.50 2.44
N LEU A 79 -4.99 -1.58 2.50
CA LEU A 79 -3.80 -1.69 3.33
C LEU A 79 -2.75 -2.62 2.71
N ALA A 80 -1.50 -2.41 3.13
CA ALA A 80 -0.39 -3.26 2.74
C ALA A 80 -0.43 -4.58 3.53
N LEU A 81 -0.13 -5.70 2.87
CA LEU A 81 -0.10 -7.02 3.51
C LEU A 81 1.27 -7.69 3.35
N PRO A 82 1.80 -8.39 4.37
CA PRO A 82 3.06 -9.10 4.24
C PRO A 82 2.94 -10.26 3.24
N ILE A 83 3.95 -10.41 2.39
CA ILE A 83 4.03 -11.48 1.38
C ILE A 83 5.24 -12.41 1.60
N GLY A 84 5.90 -12.27 2.75
CA GLY A 84 7.14 -12.96 3.09
C GLY A 84 8.39 -12.18 2.67
N TYR A 85 9.57 -12.67 3.06
CA TYR A 85 10.87 -12.05 2.73
C TYR A 85 10.98 -10.55 3.06
N LYS A 86 10.30 -10.12 4.13
CA LYS A 86 10.20 -8.71 4.56
C LYS A 86 9.52 -7.77 3.55
N GLN A 87 8.84 -8.33 2.55
CA GLN A 87 8.13 -7.59 1.51
C GLN A 87 6.64 -7.51 1.81
N THR A 88 5.99 -6.53 1.18
CA THR A 88 4.55 -6.30 1.28
C THR A 88 3.94 -6.14 -0.10
N ILE A 89 2.71 -6.61 -0.29
CA ILE A 89 1.87 -6.18 -1.39
C ILE A 89 1.32 -4.79 -1.06
N SER A 90 1.49 -3.81 -1.97
CA SER A 90 1.06 -2.42 -1.77
C SER A 90 -0.46 -2.29 -1.61
N PRO A 91 -0.99 -1.27 -0.91
CA PRO A 91 -2.42 -1.02 -0.82
C PRO A 91 -3.08 -0.90 -2.22
N PRO A 92 -4.30 -1.42 -2.42
CA PRO A 92 -5.05 -1.29 -3.67
C PRO A 92 -5.11 0.12 -4.24
N TYR A 93 -5.34 1.15 -3.42
CA TYR A 93 -5.36 2.53 -3.91
C TYR A 93 -4.00 2.92 -4.50
N ILE A 94 -2.90 2.56 -3.85
CA ILE A 94 -1.56 2.92 -4.32
C ILE A 94 -1.24 2.25 -5.65
N VAL A 95 -1.63 0.99 -5.83
CA VAL A 95 -1.50 0.29 -7.12
C VAL A 95 -2.32 1.01 -8.20
N ALA A 96 -3.56 1.38 -7.92
CA ALA A 96 -4.40 2.11 -8.87
C ALA A 96 -3.87 3.51 -9.18
N TYR A 97 -3.40 4.24 -8.16
CA TYR A 97 -2.78 5.56 -8.29
C TYR A 97 -1.54 5.50 -9.19
N MET A 98 -0.62 4.57 -8.93
CA MET A 98 0.58 4.41 -9.76
C MET A 98 0.22 4.07 -11.20
N THR A 99 -0.76 3.17 -11.37
CA THR A 99 -1.22 2.72 -12.68
C THR A 99 -1.91 3.86 -13.46
N GLU A 100 -2.77 4.66 -12.82
CA GLU A 100 -3.39 5.84 -13.46
C GLU A 100 -2.34 6.91 -13.79
N THR A 101 -1.35 7.11 -12.91
CA THR A 101 -0.32 8.14 -13.06
C THR A 101 0.57 7.94 -14.29
N ILE A 102 0.89 6.69 -14.65
CA ILE A 102 1.71 6.42 -15.84
C ILE A 102 0.90 6.47 -17.15
N ASP A 103 -0.44 6.56 -17.06
CA ASP A 103 -1.38 6.59 -18.18
C ASP A 103 -1.10 5.52 -19.26
N PRO A 104 -1.28 4.22 -18.92
CA PRO A 104 -0.87 3.11 -19.75
C PRO A 104 -1.75 2.99 -21.01
N GLN A 105 -1.13 2.84 -22.17
CA GLN A 105 -1.79 2.64 -23.45
C GLN A 105 -1.74 1.17 -23.90
N PRO A 106 -2.71 0.71 -24.72
CA PRO A 106 -2.78 -0.70 -25.14
C PRO A 106 -1.53 -1.23 -25.84
N ASP A 107 -0.78 -0.38 -26.52
CA ASP A 107 0.44 -0.76 -27.25
C ASP A 107 1.74 -0.61 -26.43
N ASP A 108 1.64 -0.14 -25.19
CA ASP A 108 2.81 0.13 -24.34
C ASP A 108 3.57 -1.17 -23.97
N LYS A 109 4.90 -1.08 -23.98
CA LYS A 109 5.81 -2.00 -23.30
C LYS A 109 6.20 -1.42 -21.96
N VAL A 110 5.81 -2.08 -20.85
CA VAL A 110 6.02 -1.56 -19.49
C VAL A 110 7.06 -2.38 -18.74
N LEU A 111 8.00 -1.71 -18.06
CA LEU A 111 8.91 -2.33 -17.11
C LEU A 111 8.47 -2.05 -15.67
N GLU A 112 8.20 -3.08 -14.89
CA GLU A 112 8.01 -3.04 -13.45
C GLU A 112 9.28 -3.48 -12.72
N ILE A 113 9.72 -2.66 -11.75
CA ILE A 113 10.81 -3.02 -10.83
C ILE A 113 10.24 -3.37 -9.46
N GLY A 114 10.32 -4.64 -9.09
CA GLY A 114 9.78 -5.19 -7.84
C GLY A 114 8.51 -6.01 -8.07
N THR A 115 8.63 -7.19 -8.68
CA THR A 115 7.47 -8.06 -8.93
C THR A 115 6.70 -8.39 -7.65
N GLY A 116 7.40 -8.66 -6.54
CA GLY A 116 6.81 -9.00 -5.26
C GLY A 116 5.83 -10.16 -5.35
N SER A 117 4.54 -9.88 -5.17
CA SER A 117 3.48 -10.88 -5.32
C SER A 117 3.06 -11.14 -6.78
N GLY A 118 3.33 -10.20 -7.68
CA GLY A 118 2.86 -10.13 -9.07
C GLY A 118 1.55 -9.34 -9.25
N PHE A 119 1.01 -8.72 -8.20
CA PHE A 119 -0.30 -8.07 -8.29
C PHE A 119 -0.31 -6.83 -9.19
N GLN A 120 0.71 -5.96 -9.09
CA GLN A 120 0.81 -4.77 -9.94
C GLN A 120 1.07 -5.16 -11.41
N ALA A 121 1.94 -6.14 -11.69
CA ALA A 121 2.08 -6.73 -13.03
C ALA A 121 0.74 -7.23 -13.60
N ALA A 122 -0.06 -7.95 -12.80
CA ALA A 122 -1.37 -8.46 -13.22
C ALA A 122 -2.38 -7.34 -13.51
N VAL A 123 -2.30 -6.21 -12.79
CA VAL A 123 -3.14 -5.02 -13.07
C VAL A 123 -2.71 -4.35 -14.37
N LEU A 124 -1.40 -4.26 -14.65
CA LEU A 124 -0.88 -3.70 -15.90
C LEU A 124 -1.17 -4.59 -17.10
N SER A 125 -1.15 -5.91 -16.94
CA SER A 125 -1.35 -6.90 -18.01
C SER A 125 -2.61 -6.67 -18.84
N GLY A 126 -3.72 -6.26 -18.21
CA GLY A 126 -4.98 -5.95 -18.91
C GLY A 126 -5.05 -4.55 -19.56
N LEU A 127 -3.98 -3.76 -19.47
CA LEU A 127 -3.93 -2.36 -19.89
C LEU A 127 -2.92 -2.10 -21.01
N VAL A 128 -1.93 -2.98 -21.18
CA VAL A 128 -0.76 -2.75 -22.06
C VAL A 128 -0.45 -4.00 -22.89
N LYS A 129 0.44 -3.84 -23.86
CA LYS A 129 0.84 -4.93 -24.76
C LYS A 129 1.63 -5.99 -24.01
N ASP A 130 2.70 -5.57 -23.33
CA ASP A 130 3.58 -6.46 -22.59
C ASP A 130 4.04 -5.80 -21.27
N VAL A 131 4.11 -6.62 -20.21
CA VAL A 131 4.66 -6.23 -18.91
C VAL A 131 5.91 -7.05 -18.64
N TYR A 132 7.04 -6.38 -18.46
CA TYR A 132 8.30 -6.97 -18.02
C TYR A 132 8.48 -6.65 -16.55
N THR A 133 8.71 -7.65 -15.71
CA THR A 133 8.81 -7.44 -14.27
C THR A 133 10.02 -8.15 -13.67
N ILE A 134 10.76 -7.43 -12.81
CA ILE A 134 12.00 -7.92 -12.21
C ILE A 134 11.83 -8.05 -10.70
N GLU A 135 12.27 -9.17 -10.15
CA GLU A 135 12.32 -9.43 -8.70
C GLU A 135 13.71 -9.93 -8.28
N ILE A 136 14.29 -9.28 -7.28
CA ILE A 136 15.62 -9.64 -6.78
C ILE A 136 15.57 -10.80 -5.79
N VAL A 137 14.48 -10.95 -5.05
CA VAL A 137 14.25 -12.06 -4.13
C VAL A 137 13.77 -13.29 -4.90
N GLU A 138 14.70 -14.18 -5.23
CA GLU A 138 14.46 -15.38 -6.04
C GLU A 138 13.20 -16.17 -5.62
N GLY A 139 13.00 -16.37 -4.30
CA GLY A 139 11.86 -17.10 -3.77
C GLY A 139 10.50 -16.40 -3.96
N LEU A 140 10.47 -15.07 -4.07
CA LEU A 140 9.27 -14.31 -4.45
C LEU A 140 9.06 -14.36 -5.96
N GLY A 141 10.12 -14.11 -6.74
CA GLY A 141 10.06 -14.09 -8.20
C GLY A 141 9.54 -15.40 -8.78
N LYS A 142 10.06 -16.55 -8.30
CA LYS A 142 9.58 -17.88 -8.71
C LYS A 142 8.10 -18.09 -8.38
N LYS A 143 7.64 -17.67 -7.19
CA LYS A 143 6.23 -17.80 -6.78
C LYS A 143 5.32 -16.89 -7.61
N ALA A 144 5.75 -15.67 -7.91
CA ALA A 144 5.00 -14.74 -8.75
C ALA A 144 4.86 -15.27 -10.18
N ALA A 145 5.96 -15.75 -10.78
CA ALA A 145 5.94 -16.34 -12.13
C ALA A 145 4.95 -17.51 -12.25
N VAL A 146 5.00 -18.46 -11.31
CA VAL A 146 4.05 -19.60 -11.27
C VAL A 146 2.62 -19.12 -11.11
N ARG A 147 2.37 -18.16 -10.21
CA ARG A 147 1.03 -17.59 -9.98
C ARG A 147 0.49 -16.89 -11.22
N LEU A 148 1.27 -16.01 -11.83
CA LEU A 148 0.88 -15.23 -13.01
C LEU A 148 0.51 -16.16 -14.17
N LYS A 149 1.34 -17.17 -14.45
CA LYS A 149 1.06 -18.20 -15.45
C LYS A 149 -0.21 -18.99 -15.12
N LYS A 150 -0.39 -19.43 -13.87
CA LYS A 150 -1.58 -20.18 -13.44
C LYS A 150 -2.87 -19.36 -13.60
N LEU A 151 -2.79 -18.04 -13.44
CA LEU A 151 -3.93 -17.13 -13.56
C LEU A 151 -4.17 -16.63 -15.01
N GLY A 152 -3.33 -17.04 -15.97
CA GLY A 152 -3.50 -16.72 -17.40
C GLY A 152 -3.00 -15.33 -17.81
N TYR A 153 -2.04 -14.77 -17.09
CA TYR A 153 -1.40 -13.50 -17.46
C TYR A 153 -0.25 -13.75 -18.45
N ASP A 154 -0.62 -14.03 -19.71
CA ASP A 154 0.31 -14.53 -20.74
C ASP A 154 1.26 -13.46 -21.32
N ASN A 155 0.94 -12.16 -21.16
CA ASN A 155 1.79 -11.05 -21.59
C ASN A 155 2.66 -10.47 -20.44
N VAL A 156 2.84 -11.23 -19.35
CA VAL A 156 3.71 -10.85 -18.23
C VAL A 156 4.98 -11.69 -18.24
N HIS A 157 6.10 -11.03 -18.48
CA HIS A 157 7.44 -11.61 -18.56
C HIS A 157 8.19 -11.36 -17.26
N THR A 158 8.42 -12.40 -16.47
CA THR A 158 9.10 -12.29 -15.17
C THR A 158 10.59 -12.60 -15.28
N ARG A 159 11.43 -11.87 -14.56
CA ARG A 159 12.86 -12.18 -14.42
C ARG A 159 13.32 -12.05 -12.97
N ILE A 160 14.23 -12.93 -12.59
CA ILE A 160 14.93 -12.85 -11.31
C ILE A 160 16.23 -12.09 -11.54
N GLY A 161 16.45 -10.99 -10.82
CA GLY A 161 17.64 -10.16 -11.00
C GLY A 161 17.59 -8.84 -10.25
N ASP A 162 18.68 -8.09 -10.30
CA ASP A 162 18.76 -6.76 -9.71
C ASP A 162 18.02 -5.74 -10.60
N GLY A 163 16.91 -5.21 -10.09
CA GLY A 163 16.08 -4.22 -10.77
C GLY A 163 16.78 -2.88 -11.02
N TYR A 164 17.87 -2.57 -10.29
CA TYR A 164 18.69 -1.39 -10.53
C TYR A 164 19.22 -1.33 -11.97
N LEU A 165 19.51 -2.50 -12.56
CA LEU A 165 20.08 -2.63 -13.89
C LEU A 165 19.02 -2.50 -15.01
N GLY A 166 17.73 -2.47 -14.68
CA GLY A 166 16.66 -2.58 -15.67
C GLY A 166 16.76 -3.88 -16.48
N TRP A 167 16.13 -3.93 -17.65
CA TRP A 167 16.13 -5.04 -18.61
C TRP A 167 16.64 -4.61 -19.99
N PRO A 168 17.97 -4.46 -20.18
CA PRO A 168 18.55 -3.94 -21.42
C PRO A 168 18.16 -4.71 -22.67
N GLU A 169 18.01 -6.03 -22.56
CA GLU A 169 17.67 -6.91 -23.69
C GLU A 169 16.26 -6.65 -24.24
N GLU A 170 15.40 -6.06 -23.42
CA GLU A 170 14.00 -5.78 -23.75
C GLU A 170 13.72 -4.27 -23.85
N ALA A 171 14.74 -3.44 -23.65
CA ALA A 171 14.64 -2.01 -23.84
C ALA A 171 14.42 -1.67 -25.34
N PRO A 172 13.83 -0.51 -25.65
CA PRO A 172 13.37 0.51 -24.73
C PRO A 172 11.90 0.33 -24.30
N PHE A 173 11.54 0.88 -23.14
CA PHE A 173 10.20 0.81 -22.55
C PHE A 173 9.42 2.11 -22.72
N ASP A 174 8.12 2.01 -22.98
CA ASP A 174 7.22 3.17 -23.02
C ASP A 174 6.99 3.73 -21.62
N LYS A 175 6.89 2.84 -20.63
CA LYS A 175 6.65 3.18 -19.23
C LYS A 175 7.54 2.35 -18.31
N ILE A 176 8.03 2.97 -17.24
CA ILE A 176 8.72 2.28 -16.16
C ILE A 176 8.04 2.62 -14.84
N ILE A 177 7.73 1.59 -14.04
CA ILE A 177 7.07 1.72 -12.74
C ILE A 177 7.92 1.00 -11.69
N VAL A 178 8.32 1.70 -10.63
CA VAL A 178 9.17 1.15 -9.57
C VAL A 178 8.36 1.00 -8.29
N THR A 179 8.28 -0.22 -7.77
CA THR A 179 7.48 -0.60 -6.57
C THR A 179 8.38 -0.87 -5.36
N CYS A 180 9.54 -0.22 -5.33
CA CYS A 180 10.51 -0.15 -4.23
C CYS A 180 11.24 1.19 -4.31
N SER A 181 11.80 1.67 -3.21
CA SER A 181 12.37 3.02 -3.14
C SER A 181 13.91 3.01 -3.15
N PRO A 182 14.54 3.52 -4.23
CA PRO A 182 15.92 3.96 -4.19
C PRO A 182 16.03 5.40 -3.67
N GLU A 183 17.25 5.82 -3.29
CA GLU A 183 17.51 7.20 -2.89
C GLU A 183 17.60 8.14 -4.10
N LYS A 184 18.15 7.65 -5.22
CA LYS A 184 18.32 8.37 -6.48
C LYS A 184 17.81 7.52 -7.64
N VAL A 185 17.44 8.15 -8.76
CA VAL A 185 17.00 7.42 -9.95
C VAL A 185 18.17 6.59 -10.51
N PRO A 186 18.03 5.26 -10.70
CA PRO A 186 19.06 4.46 -11.36
C PRO A 186 19.23 4.87 -12.83
N GLN A 187 20.45 5.25 -13.23
CA GLN A 187 20.76 5.63 -14.61
C GLN A 187 20.33 4.59 -15.66
N PRO A 188 20.49 3.26 -15.45
CA PRO A 188 20.03 2.27 -16.42
C PRO A 188 18.54 2.35 -16.75
N LEU A 189 17.69 2.76 -15.80
CA LEU A 189 16.26 2.94 -16.05
C LEU A 189 15.98 4.16 -16.95
N ILE A 190 16.78 5.21 -16.83
CA ILE A 190 16.69 6.40 -17.69
C ILE A 190 17.11 6.05 -19.12
N ASP A 191 18.18 5.27 -19.26
CA ASP A 191 18.73 4.87 -20.56
C ASP A 191 17.76 3.96 -21.32
N GLN A 192 17.03 3.11 -20.58
CA GLN A 192 16.06 2.16 -21.14
C GLN A 192 14.66 2.77 -21.35
N LEU A 193 14.41 3.99 -20.91
CA LEU A 193 13.15 4.70 -21.15
C LEU A 193 13.14 5.28 -22.57
N LYS A 194 12.06 5.04 -23.32
CA LYS A 194 11.83 5.65 -24.64
C LYS A 194 11.72 7.17 -24.53
N GLU A 195 12.07 7.85 -25.62
CA GLU A 195 11.73 9.25 -25.83
C GLU A 195 10.19 9.43 -25.78
N GLY A 196 9.70 10.41 -25.02
CA GLY A 196 8.28 10.57 -24.69
C GLY A 196 7.73 9.60 -23.62
N GLY A 197 8.52 8.61 -23.19
CA GLY A 197 8.13 7.64 -22.16
C GLY A 197 8.09 8.25 -20.76
N THR A 198 7.42 7.55 -19.83
CA THR A 198 7.32 7.99 -18.43
C THR A 198 7.93 6.99 -17.42
N LEU A 199 8.56 7.53 -16.38
CA LEU A 199 9.11 6.77 -15.25
C LEU A 199 8.45 7.25 -13.96
N LEU A 200 7.73 6.36 -13.29
CA LEU A 200 7.18 6.60 -11.94
C LEU A 200 8.00 5.84 -10.91
N ILE A 201 8.56 6.57 -9.95
CA ILE A 201 9.49 6.02 -8.96
C ILE A 201 9.35 6.70 -7.60
N PRO A 202 9.26 5.95 -6.49
CA PRO A 202 9.32 6.52 -5.15
C PRO A 202 10.78 6.80 -4.77
N LEU A 203 11.15 8.06 -4.59
CA LEU A 203 12.52 8.49 -4.25
C LEU A 203 12.59 9.02 -2.82
N GLY A 204 13.73 8.78 -2.18
CA GLY A 204 14.12 9.46 -0.95
C GLY A 204 14.85 8.60 0.08
N GLU A 205 14.92 9.14 1.28
CA GLU A 205 15.43 8.44 2.45
C GLU A 205 14.47 7.30 2.85
N ARG A 206 14.88 6.44 3.79
CA ARG A 206 14.14 5.20 4.07
C ARG A 206 12.68 5.44 4.42
N TYR A 207 12.38 6.48 5.19
CA TYR A 207 11.03 6.76 5.67
C TYR A 207 10.47 8.09 5.14
N GLN A 208 11.24 8.82 4.34
CA GLN A 208 10.85 10.10 3.75
C GLN A 208 10.93 9.93 2.24
N GLN A 209 9.90 9.31 1.68
CA GLN A 209 9.83 9.03 0.24
C GLN A 209 8.66 9.76 -0.38
N VAL A 210 8.83 10.15 -1.64
CA VAL A 210 7.82 10.81 -2.45
C VAL A 210 7.76 10.14 -3.81
N PHE A 211 6.59 10.08 -4.43
CA PHE A 211 6.52 9.67 -5.82
C PHE A 211 7.02 10.78 -6.75
N HIS A 212 7.87 10.42 -7.69
CA HIS A 212 8.34 11.31 -8.75
C HIS A 212 7.92 10.72 -10.09
N LEU A 213 7.27 11.53 -10.91
CA LEU A 213 6.97 11.20 -12.30
C LEU A 213 7.96 11.95 -13.18
N PHE A 214 8.70 11.20 -13.99
CA PHE A 214 9.57 11.74 -15.00
C PHE A 214 9.01 11.46 -16.39
N GLN A 215 9.17 12.40 -17.31
CA GLN A 215 8.90 12.21 -18.72
C GLN A 215 10.18 12.53 -19.50
N LYS A 216 10.54 11.64 -20.43
CA LYS A 216 11.75 11.85 -21.25
C LYS A 216 11.39 12.74 -22.43
N GLU A 217 12.08 13.88 -22.53
CA GLU A 217 11.94 14.87 -23.60
C GLU A 217 13.31 15.36 -24.07
N ASN A 218 13.59 15.21 -25.36
CA ASN A 218 14.88 15.49 -26.00
C ASN A 218 16.07 14.86 -25.25
N GLY A 219 15.91 13.60 -24.81
CA GLY A 219 16.91 12.88 -24.03
C GLY A 219 17.07 13.33 -22.57
N GLN A 220 16.30 14.31 -22.09
CA GLN A 220 16.33 14.79 -20.71
C GLN A 220 15.07 14.37 -19.95
N LEU A 221 15.18 14.19 -18.64
CA LEU A 221 14.00 13.92 -17.80
C LEU A 221 13.39 15.23 -17.30
N LYS A 222 12.18 15.54 -17.76
CA LYS A 222 11.31 16.51 -17.09
C LYS A 222 10.69 15.85 -15.87
N HIS A 223 10.66 16.56 -14.75
CA HIS A 223 10.32 16.03 -13.44
C HIS A 223 9.07 16.70 -12.88
N LYS A 224 8.18 15.88 -12.31
CA LYS A 224 7.08 16.30 -11.45
C LYS A 224 7.12 15.54 -10.12
N ARG A 225 7.20 16.29 -9.01
CA ARG A 225 7.01 15.75 -7.66
C ARG A 225 5.52 15.49 -7.43
N LEU A 226 5.19 14.35 -6.85
CA LEU A 226 3.82 13.91 -6.55
C LEU A 226 3.63 13.76 -5.04
N ILE A 227 2.89 12.75 -4.60
CA ILE A 227 2.49 12.56 -3.19
C ILE A 227 3.55 11.80 -2.37
N PRO A 228 3.66 12.08 -1.05
CA PRO A 228 4.47 11.26 -0.15
C PRO A 228 3.99 9.81 -0.06
N THR A 229 4.93 8.89 0.12
CA THR A 229 4.67 7.44 0.10
C THR A 229 5.68 6.68 0.96
N LEU A 230 5.43 5.40 1.25
CA LEU A 230 6.36 4.54 1.97
C LEU A 230 6.45 3.16 1.35
N PHE A 231 7.53 2.92 0.62
CA PHE A 231 7.85 1.65 0.00
C PHE A 231 9.03 0.96 0.68
N VAL A 232 9.11 -0.36 0.49
CA VAL A 232 10.31 -1.13 0.80
C VAL A 232 11.51 -0.57 0.02
N PRO A 233 12.72 -0.61 0.56
CA PRO A 233 13.89 -0.13 -0.16
C PRO A 233 14.17 -1.00 -1.40
N MET A 234 14.67 -0.37 -2.46
CA MET A 234 15.30 -1.11 -3.56
C MET A 234 16.61 -1.71 -3.03
N THR A 235 16.67 -3.04 -2.93
CA THR A 235 17.88 -3.75 -2.46
C THR A 235 18.88 -3.99 -3.59
N GLY A 236 20.03 -4.59 -3.29
CA GLY A 236 21.10 -4.80 -4.27
C GLY A 236 21.93 -3.53 -4.44
N ARG A 237 22.37 -3.24 -5.68
CA ARG A 237 23.27 -2.10 -5.94
C ARG A 237 22.70 -0.76 -5.46
N SER A 238 21.38 -0.59 -5.50
CA SER A 238 20.75 0.64 -5.00
C SER A 238 20.96 0.83 -3.49
N GLU A 239 20.96 -0.24 -2.71
CA GLU A 239 21.09 -0.16 -1.25
C GLU A 239 22.55 0.01 -0.86
N ASP A 240 23.47 -0.65 -1.58
CA ASP A 240 24.91 -0.49 -1.40
C ASP A 240 25.35 0.97 -1.63
N ASN A 241 24.67 1.68 -2.54
CA ASN A 241 24.94 3.07 -2.89
C ASN A 241 24.18 4.09 -2.01
N ARG A 242 23.41 3.66 -1.01
CA ARG A 242 22.63 4.58 -0.16
C ARG A 242 23.55 5.44 0.71
N GLU A 243 23.42 6.75 0.58
CA GLU A 243 24.20 7.75 1.28
C GLU A 243 23.62 7.99 2.68
N VAL A 244 22.30 8.23 2.77
CA VAL A 244 21.63 8.46 4.05
C VAL A 244 21.03 7.16 4.61
N LYS A 245 21.57 6.71 5.75
CA LYS A 245 21.07 5.55 6.50
C LYS A 245 20.13 6.00 7.61
N PRO A 246 19.08 5.22 7.94
CA PRO A 246 18.23 5.53 9.09
C PRO A 246 19.03 5.55 10.38
N ASP A 247 18.65 6.42 11.31
CA ASP A 247 19.15 6.44 12.67
C ASP A 247 18.12 5.81 13.63
N PRO A 248 18.24 4.50 13.95
CA PRO A 248 17.30 3.83 14.85
C PRO A 248 17.47 4.23 16.32
N LEU A 249 18.49 5.01 16.67
CA LEU A 249 18.75 5.46 18.04
C LEU A 249 18.19 6.86 18.32
N HIS A 250 17.67 7.54 17.29
CA HIS A 250 17.06 8.86 17.43
C HIS A 250 15.78 8.89 16.59
N PRO A 251 14.74 8.14 16.99
CA PRO A 251 13.45 8.17 16.29
C PRO A 251 12.83 9.56 16.38
N GLU A 252 12.44 10.11 15.24
CA GLU A 252 11.88 11.46 15.15
C GLU A 252 10.59 11.50 14.32
N ILE A 253 9.78 12.54 14.56
CA ILE A 253 8.69 12.93 13.67
C ILE A 253 9.18 14.07 12.79
N VAL A 254 9.10 13.85 11.49
CA VAL A 254 9.32 14.89 10.49
C VAL A 254 8.01 15.62 10.23
N ASN A 255 8.08 16.95 10.20
CA ASN A 255 6.94 17.84 9.91
C ASN A 255 5.73 17.60 10.84
N GLY A 256 5.99 17.52 12.15
CA GLY A 256 4.96 17.28 13.18
C GLY A 256 4.05 18.48 13.48
N THR A 257 4.49 19.69 13.12
CA THR A 257 3.68 20.93 13.12
C THR A 257 2.90 21.10 11.83
N PHE A 258 3.08 20.21 10.84
CA PHE A 258 2.35 20.20 9.58
C PHE A 258 2.50 21.49 8.73
N GLU A 259 3.54 22.28 8.98
CA GLU A 259 3.79 23.55 8.29
C GLU A 259 4.33 23.35 6.86
N VAL A 260 5.06 22.26 6.61
CA VAL A 260 5.76 22.07 5.33
C VAL A 260 4.81 21.50 4.28
N ASP A 261 4.65 22.26 3.20
CA ASP A 261 3.99 21.94 1.92
C ASP A 261 4.85 22.54 0.78
N ALA A 262 5.91 21.84 0.40
CA ALA A 262 6.95 22.36 -0.49
C ALA A 262 6.48 22.54 -1.94
N ASN A 263 5.48 21.77 -2.38
CA ASN A 263 4.90 21.86 -3.72
C ASN A 263 3.57 22.63 -3.75
N GLN A 264 3.13 23.21 -2.63
CA GLN A 264 1.93 24.05 -2.51
C GLN A 264 0.67 23.33 -2.98
N ASP A 265 0.58 22.01 -2.77
CA ASP A 265 -0.56 21.19 -3.17
C ASP A 265 -1.58 20.98 -2.04
N GLN A 266 -1.40 21.70 -0.93
CA GLN A 266 -2.18 21.63 0.30
C GLN A 266 -2.09 20.28 1.03
N LYS A 267 -1.18 19.39 0.61
CA LYS A 267 -0.86 18.16 1.33
C LYS A 267 0.35 18.39 2.22
N VAL A 268 0.38 17.65 3.31
CA VAL A 268 1.47 17.76 4.27
C VAL A 268 2.65 16.91 3.83
N ASP A 269 3.84 17.49 3.72
CA ASP A 269 5.02 16.74 3.29
C ASP A 269 5.53 15.76 4.36
N ASN A 270 6.22 14.70 3.93
CA ASN A 270 6.79 13.62 4.75
C ASN A 270 5.77 12.72 5.47
N TRP A 271 4.49 12.91 5.18
CA TRP A 271 3.42 12.06 5.71
C TRP A 271 2.71 11.32 4.58
N HIS A 272 2.69 9.99 4.68
CA HIS A 272 2.27 9.09 3.63
C HIS A 272 0.78 8.75 3.70
N TYR A 273 0.24 8.34 2.56
CA TYR A 273 -1.09 7.74 2.45
C TYR A 273 -2.20 8.57 3.10
N GLN A 274 -2.13 9.87 2.85
CA GLN A 274 -3.13 10.86 3.27
C GLN A 274 -4.49 10.47 2.68
N ARG A 275 -5.46 10.20 3.57
CA ARG A 275 -6.85 9.88 3.22
C ARG A 275 -7.76 10.81 3.98
N ARG A 276 -8.61 11.54 3.26
CA ARG A 276 -9.64 12.44 3.83
C ARG A 276 -9.09 13.27 5.00
N VAL A 277 -7.97 13.91 4.72
CA VAL A 277 -7.26 14.80 5.61
C VAL A 277 -6.97 16.07 4.84
N GLU A 278 -7.24 17.20 5.48
CA GLU A 278 -7.00 18.52 4.92
C GLU A 278 -6.04 19.29 5.83
N ARG A 279 -5.09 20.00 5.23
CA ARG A 279 -4.22 20.93 5.93
C ARG A 279 -4.93 22.28 6.02
N ILE A 280 -5.27 22.71 7.23
CA ILE A 280 -6.00 23.96 7.48
C ILE A 280 -5.02 25.02 7.99
N THR A 281 -4.98 26.19 7.34
CA THR A 281 -4.00 27.25 7.65
C THR A 281 -4.59 28.44 8.43
N LYS A 282 -5.49 28.16 9.37
CA LYS A 282 -6.19 29.19 10.17
C LYS A 282 -6.42 28.68 11.58
N GLU A 283 -6.21 29.52 12.59
CA GLU A 283 -6.53 29.18 14.00
C GLU A 283 -5.83 27.90 14.50
N ALA A 284 -4.59 27.69 14.05
CA ALA A 284 -3.76 26.59 14.54
C ALA A 284 -3.28 26.86 15.98
N PRO A 285 -3.30 25.86 16.86
CA PRO A 285 -2.72 25.97 18.20
C PRO A 285 -1.23 26.39 18.21
N GLU A 286 -0.44 25.88 17.26
CA GLU A 286 0.96 26.21 17.06
C GLU A 286 1.18 26.61 15.59
N GLY A 287 2.00 27.64 15.33
CA GLY A 287 2.30 28.05 13.95
C GLY A 287 1.09 28.58 13.20
N ASN A 288 0.91 28.12 11.96
CA ASN A 288 -0.12 28.57 11.03
C ASN A 288 -0.99 27.43 10.51
N ALA A 289 -0.63 26.16 10.67
CA ALA A 289 -1.31 25.03 10.05
C ALA A 289 -1.58 23.87 11.01
N TYR A 290 -2.70 23.17 10.81
CA TYR A 290 -3.01 21.90 11.47
C TYR A 290 -3.64 20.91 10.49
N LEU A 291 -3.79 19.65 10.88
CA LEU A 291 -4.50 18.64 10.10
C LEU A 291 -5.93 18.42 10.60
N GLN A 292 -6.90 18.47 9.69
CA GLN A 292 -8.29 18.08 9.93
C GLN A 292 -8.60 16.76 9.22
N PHE A 293 -9.03 15.77 9.99
CA PHE A 293 -9.56 14.50 9.54
C PHE A 293 -11.08 14.53 9.64
N GLU A 294 -11.79 14.17 8.58
CA GLU A 294 -13.24 14.21 8.56
C GLU A 294 -13.85 13.00 7.84
N SER A 295 -14.87 12.42 8.45
CA SER A 295 -15.71 11.40 7.82
C SER A 295 -17.03 11.24 8.57
N ASP A 296 -18.14 11.19 7.84
CA ASP A 296 -19.47 10.84 8.33
C ASP A 296 -19.84 9.37 8.05
N VAL A 297 -19.01 8.65 7.29
CA VAL A 297 -19.23 7.25 6.88
C VAL A 297 -18.42 6.30 7.75
N ARG A 298 -19.09 5.44 8.52
CA ARG A 298 -18.42 4.40 9.32
C ARG A 298 -17.54 3.50 8.45
N ASP A 299 -16.39 3.13 9.00
CA ASP A 299 -15.37 2.27 8.38
C ASP A 299 -14.65 2.89 7.17
N GLN A 300 -14.89 4.17 6.87
CA GLN A 300 -14.15 4.89 5.85
C GLN A 300 -12.80 5.33 6.42
N LEU A 301 -11.76 5.24 5.58
CA LEU A 301 -10.42 5.64 6.00
C LEU A 301 -10.33 7.16 5.95
N SER A 302 -10.06 7.76 7.11
CA SER A 302 -9.56 9.12 7.24
C SER A 302 -8.37 9.07 8.18
N GLN A 303 -7.17 9.15 7.61
CA GLN A 303 -5.92 8.91 8.31
C GLN A 303 -4.70 9.38 7.52
N ILE A 304 -3.56 9.37 8.20
CA ILE A 304 -2.24 9.65 7.66
C ILE A 304 -1.18 8.79 8.37
N LEU A 305 -0.10 8.43 7.69
CA LEU A 305 0.96 7.58 8.23
C LEU A 305 2.34 8.24 8.18
N GLN A 306 3.22 7.90 9.13
CA GLN A 306 4.66 8.19 9.03
C GLN A 306 5.47 7.01 9.56
N GLY A 307 6.48 6.58 8.81
CA GLY A 307 7.40 5.52 9.25
C GLY A 307 8.62 6.10 9.97
N MET A 308 9.25 5.29 10.82
CA MET A 308 10.55 5.61 11.42
C MET A 308 11.35 4.33 11.72
N ALA A 309 12.66 4.47 11.77
CA ALA A 309 13.53 3.46 12.35
C ALA A 309 13.50 3.57 13.87
N ILE A 310 13.60 2.45 14.56
CA ILE A 310 13.74 2.43 16.02
C ILE A 310 14.44 1.14 16.45
N ASP A 311 15.45 1.20 17.31
CA ASP A 311 16.01 0.01 17.95
C ASP A 311 15.44 -0.12 19.36
N GLY A 312 14.40 -0.95 19.49
CA GLY A 312 13.75 -1.18 20.78
C GLY A 312 14.67 -1.78 21.85
N SER A 313 15.84 -2.33 21.48
CA SER A 313 16.82 -2.82 22.47
C SER A 313 17.62 -1.70 23.13
N LYS A 314 17.52 -0.48 22.59
CA LYS A 314 18.20 0.74 23.06
C LYS A 314 17.20 1.81 23.48
N VAL A 315 16.17 2.05 22.65
CA VAL A 315 15.07 2.98 22.92
C VAL A 315 13.97 2.23 23.66
N LYS A 316 13.79 2.49 24.96
CA LYS A 316 12.81 1.78 25.79
C LYS A 316 11.43 2.41 25.78
N SER A 317 11.38 3.74 25.64
CA SER A 317 10.15 4.51 25.69
C SER A 317 10.21 5.75 24.81
N LEU A 318 9.03 6.16 24.36
CA LEU A 318 8.81 7.40 23.61
C LEU A 318 7.83 8.26 24.38
N ASP A 319 8.20 9.50 24.67
CA ASP A 319 7.26 10.54 25.08
C ASP A 319 6.63 11.15 23.84
N ILE A 320 5.30 11.17 23.83
CA ILE A 320 4.53 11.71 22.71
C ILE A 320 3.66 12.83 23.23
N SER A 321 3.69 13.97 22.55
CA SER A 321 2.78 15.07 22.81
C SER A 321 2.20 15.64 21.53
N LEU A 322 0.96 16.11 21.59
CA LEU A 322 0.28 16.79 20.50
C LEU A 322 -0.90 17.61 21.01
N GLN A 323 -1.32 18.60 20.23
CA GLN A 323 -2.59 19.30 20.42
C GLN A 323 -3.68 18.56 19.67
N VAL A 324 -4.83 18.36 20.30
CA VAL A 324 -6.01 17.76 19.66
C VAL A 324 -7.29 18.51 19.97
N SER A 325 -8.16 18.59 18.98
CA SER A 325 -9.56 19.00 19.10
C SER A 325 -10.41 18.01 18.32
N TYR A 326 -11.61 17.71 18.79
CA TYR A 326 -12.48 16.76 18.12
C TYR A 326 -13.94 17.10 18.32
N LEU A 327 -14.75 16.80 17.32
CA LEU A 327 -16.18 17.10 17.30
C LEU A 327 -16.96 15.88 16.83
N ASN A 328 -17.93 15.47 17.64
CA ASN A 328 -18.84 14.35 17.37
C ASN A 328 -18.13 13.08 16.93
N THR A 329 -16.93 12.83 17.46
CA THR A 329 -16.14 11.67 17.06
C THR A 329 -16.69 10.38 17.65
N ALA A 330 -16.80 9.35 16.82
CA ALA A 330 -17.35 8.06 17.21
C ALA A 330 -16.55 6.90 16.63
N GLN A 331 -16.71 5.72 17.24
CA GLN A 331 -16.06 4.49 16.79
C GLN A 331 -16.74 3.94 15.52
N GLY A 332 -15.96 3.24 14.71
CA GLY A 332 -16.45 2.48 13.57
C GLY A 332 -17.21 1.22 13.98
N THR A 333 -17.43 0.32 13.02
CA THR A 333 -18.19 -0.92 13.26
C THR A 333 -17.39 -1.93 14.10
N LYS A 334 -16.06 -1.87 14.06
CA LYS A 334 -15.15 -2.74 14.82
C LYS A 334 -14.56 -1.98 16.01
N ALA A 335 -14.35 -2.71 17.11
CA ALA A 335 -13.84 -2.14 18.36
C ALA A 335 -12.46 -1.48 18.27
N TYR A 336 -11.66 -1.81 17.25
CA TYR A 336 -10.34 -1.20 17.01
C TYR A 336 -10.41 0.06 16.13
N GLN A 337 -11.54 0.36 15.50
CA GLN A 337 -11.70 1.52 14.63
C GLN A 337 -12.09 2.74 15.46
N LYS A 338 -11.08 3.41 16.01
CA LYS A 338 -11.28 4.53 16.93
C LYS A 338 -10.40 5.72 16.52
N PRO A 339 -10.92 6.95 16.60
CA PRO A 339 -10.12 8.15 16.42
C PRO A 339 -8.98 8.22 17.44
N GLY A 340 -7.77 8.50 16.96
CA GLY A 340 -6.57 8.48 17.78
C GLY A 340 -5.28 8.36 16.99
N LEU A 341 -4.18 8.30 17.74
CA LEU A 341 -2.86 7.97 17.23
C LEU A 341 -2.50 6.54 17.65
N ILE A 342 -2.05 5.74 16.69
CA ILE A 342 -1.62 4.35 16.86
C ILE A 342 -0.17 4.26 16.42
N ILE A 343 0.68 3.63 17.22
CA ILE A 343 2.04 3.28 16.81
C ILE A 343 2.11 1.78 16.64
N HIS A 344 2.41 1.32 15.44
CA HIS A 344 2.63 -0.08 15.11
C HIS A 344 4.12 -0.38 15.15
N PHE A 345 4.52 -1.41 15.90
CA PHE A 345 5.91 -1.83 16.01
C PHE A 345 6.17 -3.08 15.21
N TYR A 346 7.32 -3.12 14.52
CA TYR A 346 7.71 -4.24 13.67
C TYR A 346 9.09 -4.77 14.02
N ASP A 347 9.29 -6.08 13.95
CA ASP A 347 10.59 -6.71 14.20
C ASP A 347 11.53 -6.70 12.98
N LYS A 348 12.72 -7.29 13.13
CA LYS A 348 13.75 -7.39 12.08
C LYS A 348 13.32 -8.11 10.79
N ILE A 349 12.19 -8.83 10.81
CA ILE A 349 11.60 -9.47 9.63
C ILE A 349 10.28 -8.82 9.21
N ARG A 350 10.00 -7.61 9.71
CA ARG A 350 8.80 -6.79 9.47
C ARG A 350 7.49 -7.48 9.85
N ARG A 351 7.51 -8.33 10.89
CA ARG A 351 6.27 -8.79 11.54
C ARG A 351 5.82 -7.74 12.53
N ASN A 352 4.53 -7.42 12.52
CA ASN A 352 3.93 -6.59 13.57
C ASN A 352 4.04 -7.35 14.91
N ILE A 353 4.65 -6.73 15.91
CA ILE A 353 4.91 -7.32 17.24
C ILE A 353 4.14 -6.62 18.36
N GLY A 354 3.32 -5.63 18.02
CA GLY A 354 2.56 -4.87 19.00
C GLY A 354 2.20 -3.49 18.50
N GLN A 355 1.34 -2.84 19.27
CA GLN A 355 0.88 -1.50 19.01
C GLN A 355 0.63 -0.73 20.30
N ALA A 356 0.80 0.57 20.25
CA ALA A 356 0.45 1.49 21.33
C ALA A 356 -0.57 2.53 20.84
N TYR A 357 -1.38 3.03 21.76
CA TYR A 357 -2.50 3.92 21.46
C TYR A 357 -2.44 5.19 22.29
N LEU A 358 -2.62 6.35 21.64
CA LEU A 358 -3.00 7.62 22.25
C LEU A 358 -4.44 7.93 21.83
N GLY A 359 -5.34 8.01 22.82
CA GLY A 359 -6.79 8.05 22.62
C GLY A 359 -7.49 6.86 23.34
N PRO A 360 -8.74 6.53 22.98
CA PRO A 360 -9.50 7.12 21.88
C PRO A 360 -10.03 8.52 22.21
N TRP A 361 -10.12 9.38 21.20
CA TRP A 361 -10.68 10.72 21.32
C TRP A 361 -12.12 10.72 20.81
N MET A 362 -13.08 10.62 21.73
CA MET A 362 -14.50 10.35 21.44
C MET A 362 -15.37 11.49 21.97
N GLY A 363 -16.47 11.78 21.27
CA GLY A 363 -17.39 12.85 21.61
C GLY A 363 -16.92 14.19 21.06
N SER A 364 -16.95 15.24 21.89
CA SER A 364 -16.55 16.58 21.47
C SER A 364 -15.70 17.24 22.54
N ARG A 365 -14.60 17.88 22.14
CA ARG A 365 -13.72 18.63 23.01
C ARG A 365 -12.89 19.63 22.21
N GLU A 366 -12.83 20.85 22.70
CA GLU A 366 -11.96 21.90 22.16
C GLU A 366 -10.47 21.54 22.31
N TRP A 367 -9.61 22.35 21.68
CA TRP A 367 -8.16 22.17 21.71
C TRP A 367 -7.63 21.96 23.12
N HIS A 368 -6.86 20.89 23.29
CA HIS A 368 -6.13 20.59 24.51
C HIS A 368 -4.91 19.74 24.18
N GLN A 369 -3.90 19.85 25.04
CA GLN A 369 -2.70 19.06 24.91
C GLN A 369 -2.94 17.63 25.43
N VAL A 370 -2.48 16.65 24.66
CA VAL A 370 -2.38 15.26 25.07
C VAL A 370 -0.90 14.91 25.17
N LYS A 371 -0.52 14.25 26.26
CA LYS A 371 0.82 13.69 26.45
C LYS A 371 0.73 12.26 26.93
N LYS A 372 1.61 11.39 26.45
CA LYS A 372 1.70 10.01 26.92
C LYS A 372 3.06 9.40 26.60
N THR A 373 3.63 8.73 27.60
CA THR A 373 4.79 7.85 27.43
C THR A 373 4.33 6.49 26.92
N ILE A 374 4.98 5.98 25.88
CA ILE A 374 4.74 4.65 25.30
C ILE A 374 5.97 3.79 25.46
N ASN A 375 5.79 2.56 25.92
CA ASN A 375 6.84 1.54 25.92
C ASN A 375 7.09 1.02 24.51
N VAL A 376 8.36 0.90 24.15
CA VAL A 376 8.82 0.33 22.88
C VAL A 376 9.17 -1.14 23.11
N PRO A 377 8.56 -2.09 22.38
CA PRO A 377 8.94 -3.49 22.48
C PRO A 377 10.43 -3.71 22.13
N PRO A 378 11.21 -4.48 22.90
CA PRO A 378 12.66 -4.62 22.69
C PRO A 378 13.07 -5.15 21.30
N GLN A 379 12.18 -5.91 20.66
CA GLN A 379 12.41 -6.50 19.33
C GLN A 379 12.12 -5.52 18.18
N SER A 380 11.61 -4.31 18.47
CA SER A 380 11.25 -3.30 17.47
C SER A 380 12.47 -2.88 16.64
N ARG A 381 12.30 -2.81 15.33
CA ARG A 381 13.26 -2.32 14.34
C ARG A 381 12.69 -1.21 13.47
N GLU A 382 11.37 -1.11 13.41
CA GLU A 382 10.63 -0.13 12.65
C GLU A 382 9.35 0.19 13.42
N ALA A 383 8.92 1.45 13.37
CA ALA A 383 7.62 1.87 13.86
C ALA A 383 6.88 2.63 12.75
N VAL A 384 5.56 2.48 12.71
CA VAL A 384 4.69 3.26 11.83
C VAL A 384 3.63 3.93 12.68
N ILE A 385 3.60 5.24 12.63
CA ILE A 385 2.56 6.06 13.23
C ILE A 385 1.39 6.13 12.28
N GLN A 386 0.20 5.93 12.82
CA GLN A 386 -1.07 6.08 12.15
C GLN A 386 -1.91 7.06 12.95
N LEU A 387 -2.28 8.17 12.32
CA LEU A 387 -3.07 9.22 12.96
C LEU A 387 -4.34 9.48 12.15
N GLY A 388 -5.48 9.61 12.83
CA GLY A 388 -6.75 9.99 12.20
C GLY A 388 -7.98 9.41 12.88
N LEU A 389 -9.08 9.33 12.13
CA LEU A 389 -10.33 8.70 12.59
C LEU A 389 -10.23 7.16 12.58
N ASN A 390 -9.32 6.59 11.77
CA ASN A 390 -9.01 5.16 11.73
C ASN A 390 -10.24 4.23 11.54
N GLY A 391 -11.19 4.67 10.72
CA GLY A 391 -12.47 3.96 10.50
C GLY A 391 -13.62 4.41 11.39
N GLY A 392 -13.37 5.30 12.35
CA GLY A 392 -14.39 6.08 13.05
C GLY A 392 -14.99 7.19 12.21
N THR A 393 -15.86 7.98 12.83
CA THR A 393 -16.54 9.14 12.21
C THR A 393 -16.34 10.40 13.05
N GLY A 394 -16.74 11.56 12.53
CA GLY A 394 -16.66 12.88 13.16
C GLY A 394 -15.57 13.74 12.54
N ILE A 395 -15.15 14.77 13.26
CA ILE A 395 -14.04 15.64 12.89
C ILE A 395 -12.97 15.53 13.96
N LEU A 396 -11.74 15.22 13.56
CA LEU A 396 -10.56 15.22 14.43
C LEU A 396 -9.55 16.23 13.87
N LYS A 397 -9.09 17.14 14.72
CA LYS A 397 -8.06 18.13 14.42
C LYS A 397 -6.82 17.83 15.24
N VAL A 398 -5.65 17.91 14.62
CA VAL A 398 -4.37 17.60 15.28
C VAL A 398 -3.31 18.60 14.85
N ASP A 399 -2.51 19.03 15.82
CA ASP A 399 -1.38 19.93 15.62
C ASP A 399 -0.22 19.59 16.58
N ASP A 400 0.97 20.11 16.31
CA ASP A 400 2.17 20.05 17.16
C ASP A 400 2.55 18.64 17.65
N LEU A 401 2.53 17.65 16.75
CA LEU A 401 2.94 16.29 17.10
C LEU A 401 4.46 16.20 17.30
N LYS A 402 4.86 15.88 18.52
CA LYS A 402 6.25 15.69 18.94
C LYS A 402 6.45 14.29 19.49
N ILE A 403 7.63 13.74 19.23
CA ILE A 403 8.11 12.48 19.81
C ILE A 403 9.54 12.71 20.29
N ASP A 404 9.76 12.40 21.55
CA ASP A 404 11.07 12.44 22.20
C ASP A 404 11.36 11.06 22.81
N GLN A 405 12.60 10.59 22.71
CA GLN A 405 12.99 9.35 23.39
C GLN A 405 13.32 9.59 24.86
N ILE A 406 13.07 8.57 25.69
CA ILE A 406 13.48 8.55 27.10
C ILE A 406 14.37 7.32 27.34
N ASP A 407 15.52 7.55 27.98
CA ASP A 407 16.58 6.57 28.28
C ASP A 407 16.18 5.43 29.25
#